data_AF-A0A366EHY5-F1
#
_entry.id   AF-A0A366EHY5-F1
#
_cell.length_a   1.000
_cell.length_b   1.000
_cell.length_c   1.000
_cell.angle_alpha   90.00
_cell.angle_beta   90.00
_cell.angle_gamma   90.00
#
_symmetry.space_group_name_H-M   'P 1'
#
loop_
_entity.id
_entity.type
_entity.pdbx_description
1 polymer ?
#
loop_
_entity_poly.entity_id
_entity_poly.type
_entity_poly.pdbx_seq_one_letter_code
_entity_poly.pdbx_strand_id
1 'polypeptide(L)'
;MSDGSPAGLARAPGVLRAIRSDGLLLYQGFRKVSIARKLYFTVGAMALLIAVELFVLLFCLNTLSSLRAYVGGEGLWSKAEKDAVFHLYKYGVSRTDQDYELFEQFMRVPAGDAKTRQELLTGAKNMDVARQGFLEGRNNPDDVDGMIKLFNRFSNVSYIRQAVNVWGDAQALLMQIPPTAQKLRAEIRSESPSQEIINDLLSSIYTTNEKLTVLEDEFSFTLGEGSRWLERVVLRVLFVTAITVETTGLLLVITITSGIKRGLNEIVRASNSFSDGELGARTKYYPTMKLASSPDRLTRWRMFCRCG
;
A
#
# COMPACT_ATOMS: atom_id res chain seq x y z
N MET A 1 -44.58 31.12 44.20
CA MET A 1 -44.15 32.49 43.89
C MET A 1 -42.67 32.40 43.53
N SER A 2 -42.33 32.77 42.28
CA SER A 2 -41.00 32.88 41.62
C SER A 2 -40.02 31.71 41.76
N ASP A 3 -39.79 30.83 40.78
CA ASP A 3 -39.31 30.99 39.39
C ASP A 3 -37.78 31.18 39.26
N GLY A 4 -37.15 30.36 38.43
CA GLY A 4 -35.69 30.27 38.26
C GLY A 4 -35.25 29.10 37.37
N SER A 5 -35.48 29.23 36.07
CA SER A 5 -35.11 28.29 34.98
C SER A 5 -33.58 28.18 34.72
N PRO A 6 -33.12 27.14 33.99
CA PRO A 6 -31.71 26.74 33.88
C PRO A 6 -30.98 27.37 32.67
N ALA A 7 -29.68 27.66 32.83
CA ALA A 7 -28.81 28.17 31.77
C ALA A 7 -28.34 27.06 30.82
N GLY A 8 -28.58 27.25 29.53
CA GLY A 8 -28.29 26.30 28.46
C GLY A 8 -26.83 26.33 27.97
N LEU A 9 -26.29 25.15 27.67
CA LEU A 9 -25.08 24.95 26.89
C LEU A 9 -25.43 24.91 25.40
N ALA A 10 -25.16 26.03 24.70
CA ALA A 10 -25.34 26.17 23.27
C ALA A 10 -24.34 25.29 22.49
N ARG A 11 -24.87 24.33 21.71
CA ARG A 11 -24.12 23.58 20.70
C ARG A 11 -23.71 24.51 19.54
N ALA A 12 -22.42 24.57 19.25
CA ALA A 12 -21.85 25.32 18.13
C ALA A 12 -22.37 24.78 16.76
N PRO A 13 -23.17 25.55 15.98
CA PRO A 13 -23.74 25.11 14.71
C PRO A 13 -22.86 25.39 13.47
N GLY A 14 -21.61 25.83 13.65
CA GLY A 14 -20.79 26.41 12.57
C GLY A 14 -20.15 25.42 11.61
N VAL A 15 -19.61 24.30 12.09
CA VAL A 15 -18.72 23.43 11.29
C VAL A 15 -19.49 22.55 10.29
N LEU A 16 -20.67 22.05 10.68
CA LEU A 16 -21.55 21.28 9.80
C LEU A 16 -22.20 22.13 8.68
N ARG A 17 -22.25 23.45 8.85
CA ARG A 17 -22.86 24.36 7.88
C ARG A 17 -21.90 24.70 6.72
N ALA A 18 -20.60 24.76 6.99
CA ALA A 18 -19.56 25.05 5.99
C ALA A 18 -19.33 23.89 5.00
N ILE A 19 -19.31 22.63 5.47
CA ILE A 19 -19.15 21.45 4.59
C ILE A 19 -20.36 21.30 3.64
N ARG A 20 -21.56 21.66 4.11
CA ARG A 20 -22.79 21.63 3.30
C ARG A 20 -22.83 22.73 2.24
N SER A 21 -22.23 23.90 2.48
CA SER A 21 -22.19 24.99 1.48
C SER A 21 -21.23 24.70 0.34
N ASP A 22 -20.09 24.06 0.60
CA ASP A 22 -19.05 23.83 -0.41
C ASP A 22 -19.46 22.75 -1.43
N GLY A 23 -20.10 21.66 -0.96
CA GLY A 23 -20.72 20.66 -1.86
C GLY A 23 -21.89 21.22 -2.69
N LEU A 24 -22.61 22.22 -2.17
CA LEU A 24 -23.72 22.88 -2.87
C LEU A 24 -23.23 23.92 -3.89
N LEU A 25 -22.11 24.60 -3.62
CA LEU A 25 -21.48 25.58 -4.51
C LEU A 25 -20.87 24.92 -5.75
N LEU A 26 -20.24 23.75 -5.60
CA LEU A 26 -19.80 22.93 -6.73
C LEU A 26 -20.99 22.53 -7.61
N TYR A 27 -22.12 22.12 -7.01
CA TYR A 27 -23.33 21.71 -7.75
C TYR A 27 -23.95 22.86 -8.59
N GLN A 28 -23.90 24.10 -8.10
CA GLN A 28 -24.46 25.25 -8.82
C GLN A 28 -23.59 25.69 -10.01
N GLY A 29 -22.27 25.53 -9.94
CA GLY A 29 -21.35 25.83 -11.04
C GLY A 29 -21.51 24.90 -12.24
N PHE A 30 -21.78 23.61 -12.01
CA PHE A 30 -22.04 22.62 -13.06
C PHE A 30 -23.29 22.92 -13.88
N ARG A 31 -24.22 23.70 -13.35
CA ARG A 31 -25.48 23.99 -14.05
C ARG A 31 -25.25 24.78 -15.34
N LYS A 32 -24.28 25.71 -15.37
CA LYS A 32 -24.00 26.65 -16.48
C LYS A 32 -23.12 26.09 -17.62
N VAL A 33 -22.72 24.82 -17.55
CA VAL A 33 -21.76 24.21 -18.48
C VAL A 33 -22.46 23.54 -19.67
N SER A 34 -21.90 23.63 -20.88
CA SER A 34 -22.46 23.00 -22.09
C SER A 34 -22.57 21.48 -21.96
N ILE A 35 -23.54 20.87 -22.64
CA ILE A 35 -23.79 19.42 -22.60
C ILE A 35 -22.54 18.61 -22.98
N ALA A 36 -21.79 19.05 -23.99
CA ALA A 36 -20.55 18.40 -24.40
C ALA A 36 -19.48 18.42 -23.30
N ARG A 37 -19.29 19.56 -22.62
CA ARG A 37 -18.31 19.67 -21.53
C ARG A 37 -18.71 18.85 -20.29
N LYS A 38 -20.02 18.68 -20.04
CA LYS A 38 -20.53 17.74 -19.01
C LYS A 38 -20.22 16.28 -19.37
N LEU A 39 -20.35 15.90 -20.63
CA LEU A 39 -20.02 14.54 -21.10
C LEU A 39 -18.51 14.26 -20.96
N TYR A 40 -17.65 15.16 -21.43
CA TYR A 40 -16.20 15.01 -21.28
C TYR A 40 -15.77 14.97 -19.80
N PHE A 41 -16.39 15.79 -18.95
CA PHE A 41 -16.15 15.74 -17.52
C PHE A 41 -16.53 14.39 -16.92
N THR A 42 -17.69 13.83 -17.26
CA THR A 42 -18.13 12.50 -16.80
C THR A 42 -17.15 11.42 -17.21
N VAL A 43 -16.76 11.38 -18.49
CA VAL A 43 -15.81 10.37 -19.00
C VAL A 43 -14.45 10.52 -18.31
N GLY A 44 -13.94 11.74 -18.16
CA GLY A 44 -12.69 12.00 -17.46
C GLY A 44 -12.73 11.61 -15.98
N ALA A 45 -13.84 11.88 -15.29
CA ALA A 45 -14.04 11.49 -13.90
C ALA A 45 -14.10 9.97 -13.74
N MET A 46 -14.79 9.25 -14.64
CA MET A 46 -14.84 7.78 -14.62
C MET A 46 -13.45 7.19 -14.85
N ALA A 47 -12.73 7.68 -15.85
CA ALA A 47 -11.36 7.24 -16.12
C ALA A 47 -10.44 7.46 -14.92
N LEU A 48 -10.58 8.59 -14.22
CA LEU A 48 -9.83 8.87 -12.99
C LEU A 48 -10.18 7.90 -11.86
N LEU A 49 -11.47 7.61 -11.62
CA LEU A 49 -11.88 6.66 -10.59
C LEU A 49 -11.33 5.25 -10.86
N ILE A 50 -11.41 4.78 -12.10
CA ILE A 50 -10.84 3.49 -12.52
C ILE A 50 -9.32 3.49 -12.31
N ALA A 51 -8.63 4.57 -12.68
CA ALA A 51 -7.17 4.67 -12.49
C ALA A 51 -6.79 4.62 -11.00
N VAL A 52 -7.56 5.27 -10.13
CA VAL A 52 -7.36 5.22 -8.67
C VAL A 52 -7.61 3.81 -8.15
N GLU A 53 -8.68 3.15 -8.59
CA GLU A 53 -8.99 1.78 -8.18
C GLU A 53 -7.87 0.79 -8.57
N LEU A 54 -7.41 0.85 -9.82
CA LEU A 54 -6.29 0.03 -10.30
C LEU A 54 -5.00 0.33 -9.52
N PHE A 55 -4.73 1.60 -9.20
CA PHE A 55 -3.58 1.97 -8.39
C PHE A 55 -3.66 1.36 -6.98
N VAL A 56 -4.81 1.46 -6.32
CA VAL A 56 -5.03 0.86 -4.99
C VAL A 56 -4.86 -0.66 -5.05
N LEU A 57 -5.42 -1.31 -6.07
CA LEU A 57 -5.25 -2.75 -6.29
C LEU A 57 -3.77 -3.14 -6.42
N LEU A 58 -3.04 -2.46 -7.32
CA LEU A 58 -1.61 -2.73 -7.54
C LEU A 58 -0.78 -2.51 -6.26
N PHE A 59 -1.08 -1.45 -5.53
CA PHE A 59 -0.44 -1.15 -4.25
C PHE A 59 -0.66 -2.27 -3.23
N CYS A 60 -1.91 -2.73 -3.08
CA CYS A 60 -2.28 -3.81 -2.18
C CYS A 60 -1.59 -5.13 -2.54
N LEU A 61 -1.61 -5.50 -3.83
CA LEU A 61 -0.95 -6.72 -4.32
C LEU A 61 0.56 -6.69 -4.10
N ASN A 62 1.22 -5.57 -4.40
CA ASN A 62 2.66 -5.41 -4.17
C ASN A 62 3.00 -5.53 -2.67
N THR A 63 2.18 -4.91 -1.80
CA THR A 63 2.40 -4.97 -0.35
C THR A 63 2.26 -6.41 0.18
N LEU A 64 1.22 -7.15 -0.25
CA LEU A 64 1.04 -8.55 0.12
C LEU A 64 2.18 -9.44 -0.42
N SER A 65 2.64 -9.18 -1.65
CA SER A 65 3.77 -9.92 -2.23
C SER A 65 5.06 -9.70 -1.46
N SER A 66 5.34 -8.44 -1.11
CA SER A 66 6.50 -8.06 -0.32
C SER A 66 6.49 -8.71 1.06
N LEU A 67 5.31 -8.80 1.70
CA LEU A 67 5.19 -9.47 2.99
C LEU A 67 5.42 -10.98 2.89
N ARG A 68 4.90 -11.61 1.83
CA ARG A 68 5.17 -13.03 1.55
C ARG A 68 6.66 -13.29 1.33
N ALA A 69 7.35 -12.37 0.66
CA ALA A 69 8.80 -12.45 0.47
C ALA A 69 9.56 -12.41 1.79
N TYR A 70 9.11 -11.63 2.78
CA TYR A 70 9.68 -11.69 4.15
C TYR A 70 9.49 -13.05 4.83
N VAL A 71 8.34 -13.70 4.65
CA VAL A 71 8.11 -15.06 5.16
C VAL A 71 9.03 -16.07 4.45
N GLY A 72 9.23 -15.91 3.13
CA GLY A 72 10.20 -16.72 2.39
C GLY A 72 11.64 -16.48 2.83
N GLY A 73 12.01 -15.22 3.08
CA GLY A 73 13.33 -14.81 3.55
C GLY A 73 13.65 -15.37 4.94
N GLU A 74 12.68 -15.36 5.86
CA GLU A 74 12.77 -16.03 7.16
C GLU A 74 13.13 -17.51 7.00
N GLY A 75 12.41 -18.24 6.15
CA GLY A 75 12.69 -19.66 5.93
C GLY A 75 14.07 -19.93 5.30
N LEU A 76 14.62 -18.99 4.53
CA LEU A 76 16.00 -19.07 4.02
C LEU A 76 17.01 -18.80 5.12
N TRP A 77 16.76 -17.79 5.95
CA TRP A 77 17.59 -17.40 7.07
C TRP A 77 17.69 -18.53 8.10
N SER A 78 16.55 -19.04 8.58
CA SER A 78 16.47 -20.09 9.61
C SER A 78 17.10 -21.39 9.12
N LYS A 79 16.88 -21.77 7.85
CA LYS A 79 17.53 -22.96 7.28
C LYS A 79 19.05 -22.80 7.19
N ALA A 80 19.54 -21.65 6.72
CA ALA A 80 20.97 -21.42 6.63
C ALA A 80 21.63 -21.41 8.02
N GLU A 81 20.94 -20.88 9.03
CA GLU A 81 21.41 -20.95 10.42
C GLU A 81 21.53 -22.39 10.92
N LYS A 82 20.48 -23.21 10.76
CA LYS A 82 20.50 -24.61 11.19
C LYS A 82 21.57 -25.41 10.45
N ASP A 83 21.72 -25.19 9.14
CA ASP A 83 22.75 -25.84 8.33
C ASP A 83 24.16 -25.42 8.79
N ALA A 84 24.37 -24.14 9.11
CA ALA A 84 25.63 -23.64 9.65
C ALA A 84 25.98 -24.32 10.98
N VAL A 85 25.04 -24.35 11.92
CA VAL A 85 25.21 -24.98 13.23
C VAL A 85 25.44 -26.49 13.08
N PHE A 86 24.68 -27.17 12.23
CA PHE A 86 24.86 -28.60 11.95
C PHE A 86 26.28 -28.91 11.46
N HIS A 87 26.79 -28.16 10.49
CA HIS A 87 28.15 -28.33 10.00
C HIS A 87 29.20 -28.02 11.07
N LEU A 88 28.94 -27.06 11.95
CA LEU A 88 29.83 -26.76 13.07
C LEU A 88 29.89 -27.91 14.10
N TYR A 89 28.77 -28.58 14.38
CA TYR A 89 28.78 -29.81 15.19
C TYR A 89 29.56 -30.94 14.51
N LYS A 90 29.31 -31.13 13.22
CA LYS A 90 29.98 -32.16 12.45
C LYS A 90 31.49 -31.90 12.42
N TYR A 91 31.92 -30.65 12.32
CA TYR A 91 33.33 -30.25 12.44
C TYR A 91 33.94 -30.63 13.80
N GLY A 92 33.21 -30.44 14.90
CA GLY A 92 33.65 -30.82 16.25
C GLY A 92 33.99 -32.31 16.40
N VAL A 93 33.33 -33.17 15.62
CA VAL A 93 33.53 -34.62 15.65
C VAL A 93 34.50 -35.09 14.56
N SER A 94 34.25 -34.69 13.31
CA SER A 94 35.00 -35.14 12.13
C SER A 94 36.38 -34.50 12.02
N ARG A 95 36.55 -33.28 12.56
CA ARG A 95 37.75 -32.43 12.44
C ARG A 95 38.14 -32.12 10.98
N THR A 96 37.22 -32.30 10.02
CA THR A 96 37.46 -31.98 8.61
C THR A 96 37.20 -30.52 8.31
N ASP A 97 38.21 -29.82 7.78
CA ASP A 97 38.11 -28.39 7.45
C ASP A 97 36.94 -28.05 6.51
N GLN A 98 36.53 -29.00 5.65
CA GLN A 98 35.35 -28.86 4.80
C GLN A 98 34.07 -28.53 5.57
N ASP A 99 33.86 -29.11 6.76
CA ASP A 99 32.67 -28.81 7.57
C ASP A 99 32.73 -27.39 8.16
N TYR A 100 33.92 -26.90 8.49
CA TYR A 100 34.09 -25.51 8.92
C TYR A 100 33.86 -24.51 7.78
N GLU A 101 34.32 -24.82 6.57
CA GLU A 101 34.07 -24.02 5.37
C GLU A 101 32.58 -23.94 5.03
N LEU A 102 31.85 -25.06 5.18
CA LEU A 102 30.40 -25.08 5.01
C LEU A 102 29.69 -24.23 6.05
N PHE A 103 30.10 -24.29 7.33
CA PHE A 103 29.62 -23.37 8.37
C PHE A 103 29.78 -21.91 7.93
N GLU A 104 30.99 -21.50 7.51
CA GLU A 104 31.24 -20.13 7.05
C GLU A 104 30.40 -19.75 5.83
N GLN A 105 30.19 -20.68 4.91
CA GLN A 105 29.37 -20.46 3.72
C GLN A 105 27.91 -20.22 4.08
N PHE A 106 27.32 -21.04 4.96
CA PHE A 106 25.94 -20.89 5.37
C PHE A 106 25.71 -19.62 6.19
N MET A 107 26.68 -19.22 7.03
CA MET A 107 26.64 -17.95 7.77
C MET A 107 26.62 -16.69 6.89
N ARG A 108 26.96 -16.78 5.60
CA ARG A 108 26.86 -15.63 4.67
C ARG A 108 25.42 -15.17 4.45
N VAL A 109 24.46 -16.09 4.51
CA VAL A 109 23.03 -15.79 4.32
C VAL A 109 22.53 -14.84 5.41
N PRO A 110 22.59 -15.20 6.71
CA PRO A 110 22.16 -14.30 7.77
C PRO A 110 23.02 -13.04 7.89
N ALA A 111 24.31 -13.10 7.49
CA ALA A 111 25.17 -11.91 7.44
C ALA A 111 24.72 -10.91 6.35
N GLY A 112 24.27 -11.40 5.19
CA GLY A 112 23.67 -10.58 4.15
C GLY A 112 22.40 -9.88 4.61
N ASP A 113 21.51 -10.62 5.27
CA ASP A 113 20.27 -10.06 5.83
C ASP A 113 20.57 -9.02 6.94
N ALA A 114 21.57 -9.27 7.79
CA ALA A 114 22.04 -8.32 8.80
C ALA A 114 22.55 -7.00 8.20
N LYS A 115 23.31 -7.08 7.09
CA LYS A 115 23.78 -5.92 6.33
C LYS A 115 22.61 -5.09 5.81
N THR A 116 21.56 -5.73 5.28
CA THR A 116 20.34 -5.03 4.86
C THR A 116 19.65 -4.34 6.03
N ARG A 117 19.45 -5.06 7.13
CA ARG A 117 18.78 -4.51 8.33
C ARG A 117 19.51 -3.28 8.84
N GLN A 118 20.84 -3.34 8.92
CA GLN A 118 21.68 -2.22 9.34
C GLN A 118 21.45 -1.00 8.45
N GLU A 119 21.54 -1.14 7.12
CA GLU A 119 21.33 -0.03 6.19
C GLU A 119 19.92 0.56 6.30
N LEU A 120 18.89 -0.27 6.39
CA LEU A 120 17.49 0.19 6.47
C LEU A 120 17.17 0.94 7.77
N LEU A 121 17.90 0.66 8.86
CA LEU A 121 17.76 1.35 10.13
C LEU A 121 18.59 2.65 10.21
N THR A 122 19.64 2.80 9.41
CA THR A 122 20.44 4.03 9.37
C THR A 122 19.73 5.18 8.63
N GLY A 123 20.07 6.42 8.96
CA GLY A 123 19.45 7.62 8.35
C GLY A 123 19.91 7.93 6.93
N ALA A 124 21.09 7.46 6.51
CA ALA A 124 21.65 7.72 5.18
C ALA A 124 21.13 6.78 4.09
N LYS A 125 20.64 5.58 4.48
CA LYS A 125 20.03 4.52 3.66
C LYS A 125 20.69 4.34 2.29
N ASN A 126 21.82 3.63 2.25
CA ASN A 126 22.35 3.19 0.98
C ASN A 126 21.52 2.01 0.44
N MET A 127 20.59 2.31 -0.48
CA MET A 127 19.67 1.31 -1.01
C MET A 127 20.39 0.21 -1.80
N ASP A 128 21.52 0.50 -2.44
CA ASP A 128 22.27 -0.51 -3.18
C ASP A 128 22.91 -1.54 -2.23
N VAL A 129 23.41 -1.08 -1.08
CA VAL A 129 23.94 -1.96 -0.04
C VAL A 129 22.83 -2.80 0.59
N ALA A 130 21.65 -2.20 0.83
CA ALA A 130 20.48 -2.91 1.32
C ALA A 130 19.99 -3.98 0.33
N ARG A 131 19.96 -3.67 -0.97
CA ARG A 131 19.62 -4.65 -2.01
C ARG A 131 20.63 -5.80 -2.02
N GLN A 132 21.91 -5.46 -1.99
CA GLN A 132 22.98 -6.44 -2.03
C GLN A 132 22.93 -7.39 -0.83
N GLY A 133 22.61 -6.89 0.37
CA GLY A 133 22.44 -7.74 1.55
C GLY A 133 21.31 -8.76 1.40
N PHE A 134 20.14 -8.38 0.89
CA PHE A 134 19.05 -9.33 0.68
C PHE A 134 19.38 -10.38 -0.41
N LEU A 135 20.14 -10.01 -1.43
CA LEU A 135 20.64 -10.95 -2.44
C LEU A 135 21.65 -11.95 -1.83
N GLU A 136 22.54 -11.48 -0.95
CA GLU A 136 23.43 -12.33 -0.15
C GLU A 136 22.63 -13.26 0.79
N GLY A 137 21.51 -12.77 1.31
CA GLY A 137 20.47 -13.53 2.02
C GLY A 137 19.66 -14.49 1.14
N ARG A 138 20.01 -14.63 -0.14
CA ARG A 138 19.39 -15.53 -1.13
C ARG A 138 17.92 -15.20 -1.44
N ASN A 139 17.45 -14.00 -1.12
CA ASN A 139 16.12 -13.55 -1.51
C ASN A 139 16.03 -13.40 -3.03
N ASN A 140 14.83 -13.58 -3.59
CA ASN A 140 14.61 -13.44 -5.03
C ASN A 140 14.83 -11.96 -5.45
N PRO A 141 15.64 -11.67 -6.49
CA PRO A 141 15.87 -10.32 -6.98
C PRO A 141 14.60 -9.49 -7.26
N ASP A 142 13.53 -10.15 -7.72
CA ASP A 142 12.26 -9.50 -8.06
C ASP A 142 11.48 -9.05 -6.81
N ASP A 143 11.74 -9.68 -5.66
CA ASP A 143 11.06 -9.38 -4.40
C ASP A 143 11.80 -8.32 -3.56
N VAL A 144 13.13 -8.18 -3.74
CA VAL A 144 14.00 -7.31 -2.92
C VAL A 144 13.49 -5.88 -2.84
N ASP A 145 13.09 -5.29 -3.96
CA ASP A 145 12.58 -3.91 -4.00
C ASP A 145 11.28 -3.74 -3.22
N GLY A 146 10.40 -4.74 -3.31
CA GLY A 146 9.15 -4.79 -2.57
C GLY A 146 9.43 -4.85 -1.06
N MET A 147 10.33 -5.75 -0.65
CA MET A 147 10.74 -5.92 0.75
C MET A 147 11.27 -4.61 1.34
N ILE A 148 12.22 -3.95 0.66
CA ILE A 148 12.79 -2.67 1.09
C ILE A 148 11.72 -1.58 1.21
N LYS A 149 10.81 -1.47 0.24
CA LYS A 149 9.70 -0.49 0.27
C LYS A 149 8.74 -0.77 1.43
N LEU A 150 8.42 -2.04 1.68
CA LEU A 150 7.56 -2.45 2.79
C LEU A 150 8.18 -2.07 4.13
N PHE A 151 9.46 -2.39 4.34
CA PHE A 151 10.18 -2.02 5.57
C PHE A 151 10.15 -0.51 5.78
N ASN A 152 10.53 0.26 4.76
CA ASN A 152 10.58 1.72 4.87
C ASN A 152 9.23 2.37 5.16
N ARG A 153 8.14 1.82 4.62
CA ARG A 153 6.79 2.39 4.77
C ARG A 153 6.12 1.95 6.05
N PHE A 154 6.34 0.72 6.49
CA PHE A 154 5.52 0.08 7.51
C PHE A 154 6.28 -0.41 8.74
N SER A 155 7.60 -0.16 8.87
CA SER A 155 8.38 -0.51 10.06
C SER A 155 7.83 0.06 11.37
N ASN A 156 7.05 1.14 11.29
CA ASN A 156 6.40 1.75 12.45
C ASN A 156 5.06 1.09 12.85
N VAL A 157 4.49 0.21 12.02
CA VAL A 157 3.27 -0.54 12.36
C VAL A 157 3.59 -1.56 13.44
N SER A 158 2.72 -1.73 14.45
CA SER A 158 2.99 -2.54 15.66
C SER A 158 3.55 -3.93 15.35
N TYR A 159 2.88 -4.70 14.48
CA TYR A 159 3.28 -6.06 14.13
C TYR A 159 4.64 -6.12 13.43
N ILE A 160 4.88 -5.21 12.48
CA ILE A 160 6.15 -5.17 11.74
C ILE A 160 7.27 -4.69 12.66
N ARG A 161 7.02 -3.70 13.50
CA ARG A 161 7.98 -3.22 14.50
C ARG A 161 8.40 -4.33 15.45
N GLN A 162 7.45 -5.13 15.92
CA GLN A 162 7.74 -6.29 16.76
C GLN A 162 8.60 -7.30 16.00
N ALA A 163 8.25 -7.66 14.77
CA ALA A 163 9.08 -8.56 13.95
C ALA A 163 10.50 -8.01 13.73
N VAL A 164 10.66 -6.72 13.47
CA VAL A 164 11.98 -6.06 13.30
C VAL A 164 12.82 -6.07 14.58
N ASN A 165 12.16 -6.00 15.75
CA ASN A 165 12.83 -6.12 17.05
C ASN A 165 13.30 -7.56 17.28
N VAL A 166 12.42 -8.54 17.14
CA VAL A 166 12.75 -9.97 17.28
C VAL A 166 13.89 -10.36 16.32
N TRP A 167 13.85 -9.88 15.07
CA TRP A 167 14.95 -10.07 14.12
C TRP A 167 16.27 -9.47 14.63
N GLY A 168 16.24 -8.30 15.28
CA GLY A 168 17.42 -7.70 15.90
C GLY A 168 17.99 -8.54 17.04
N ASP A 169 17.12 -9.07 17.90
CA ASP A 169 17.49 -9.90 19.04
C ASP A 169 18.09 -11.23 18.57
N ALA A 170 17.47 -11.86 17.55
CA ALA A 170 17.97 -13.07 16.91
C ALA A 170 19.34 -12.83 16.26
N GLN A 171 19.50 -11.71 15.53
CA GLN A 171 20.78 -11.34 14.94
C GLN A 171 21.88 -11.16 16.00
N ALA A 172 21.58 -10.50 17.12
CA ALA A 172 22.54 -10.29 18.20
C ALA A 172 22.99 -11.60 18.85
N LEU A 173 22.08 -12.57 18.98
CA LEU A 173 22.38 -13.91 19.49
C LEU A 173 23.20 -14.74 18.49
N LEU A 174 22.82 -14.72 17.21
CA LEU A 174 23.53 -15.42 16.14
C LEU A 174 24.99 -14.97 16.02
N MET A 175 25.26 -13.67 16.22
CA MET A 175 26.62 -13.12 16.19
C MET A 175 27.54 -13.62 17.30
N GLN A 176 27.04 -14.40 18.27
CA GLN A 176 27.85 -15.07 19.29
C GLN A 176 28.44 -16.41 18.79
N ILE A 177 27.89 -17.00 17.72
CA ILE A 177 28.36 -18.28 17.18
C ILE A 177 29.74 -18.18 16.53
N PRO A 178 30.06 -17.20 15.65
CA PRO A 178 31.35 -17.15 14.97
C PRO A 178 32.57 -17.07 15.91
N PRO A 179 32.57 -16.26 17.00
CA PRO A 179 33.66 -16.28 17.96
C PRO A 179 33.85 -17.65 18.64
N THR A 180 32.76 -18.35 18.95
CA THR A 180 32.82 -19.69 19.55
C THR A 180 33.31 -20.74 18.56
N ALA A 181 32.90 -20.63 17.29
CA ALA A 181 33.39 -21.46 16.19
C ALA A 181 34.91 -21.30 15.98
N GLN A 182 35.42 -20.07 16.07
CA GLN A 182 36.86 -19.78 15.97
C GLN A 182 37.65 -20.42 17.13
N LYS A 183 37.13 -20.34 18.37
CA LYS A 183 37.72 -21.03 19.52
C LYS A 183 37.74 -22.54 19.34
N LEU A 184 36.65 -23.12 18.84
CA LEU A 184 36.55 -24.55 18.54
C LEU A 184 37.61 -24.98 17.51
N ARG A 185 37.76 -24.22 16.42
CA ARG A 185 38.78 -24.47 15.40
C ARG A 185 40.20 -24.35 15.94
N ALA A 186 40.47 -23.37 16.79
CA ALA A 186 41.77 -23.20 17.43
C ALA A 186 42.10 -24.37 18.36
N GLU A 187 41.14 -24.83 19.16
CA GLU A 187 41.31 -25.97 20.08
C GLU A 187 41.58 -27.27 19.32
N ILE A 188 40.78 -27.56 18.28
CA ILE A 188 40.93 -28.76 17.44
C ILE A 188 42.30 -28.81 16.74
N ARG A 189 42.84 -27.64 16.38
CA ARG A 189 44.14 -27.50 15.69
C ARG A 189 45.33 -27.35 16.63
N SER A 190 45.10 -27.30 17.93
CA SER A 190 46.19 -27.21 18.91
C SER A 190 47.05 -28.48 18.92
N GLU A 191 48.27 -28.39 19.45
CA GLU A 191 49.18 -29.54 19.57
C GLU A 191 48.63 -30.62 20.52
N SER A 192 47.72 -30.26 21.44
CA SER A 192 47.12 -31.18 22.42
C SER A 192 45.65 -30.82 22.66
N PRO A 193 44.74 -31.17 21.74
CA PRO A 193 43.33 -30.83 21.85
C PRO A 193 42.68 -31.47 23.08
N SER A 194 41.98 -30.68 23.88
CA SER A 194 41.16 -31.16 24.99
C SER A 194 39.74 -31.46 24.53
N GLN A 195 39.32 -32.72 24.70
CA GLN A 195 37.96 -33.13 24.37
C GLN A 195 36.91 -32.47 25.30
N GLU A 196 37.29 -32.15 26.54
CA GLU A 196 36.43 -31.44 27.49
C GLU A 196 36.12 -30.02 26.98
N ILE A 197 37.16 -29.28 26.56
CA ILE A 197 37.00 -27.92 26.01
C ILE A 197 36.17 -27.95 24.72
N ILE A 198 36.40 -28.93 23.84
CA ILE A 198 35.59 -29.11 22.62
C ILE A 198 34.12 -29.32 22.97
N ASN A 199 33.82 -30.18 23.93
CA ASN A 199 32.44 -30.47 24.35
C ASN A 199 31.77 -29.24 24.97
N ASP A 200 32.50 -28.45 25.76
CA ASP A 200 31.99 -27.20 26.37
C ASP A 200 31.66 -26.15 25.30
N LEU A 201 32.52 -25.99 24.29
CA LEU A 201 32.29 -25.07 23.18
C LEU A 201 31.07 -25.50 22.34
N LEU A 202 30.93 -26.79 22.05
CA LEU A 202 29.76 -27.34 21.35
C LEU A 202 28.47 -27.16 22.18
N SER A 203 28.53 -27.36 23.49
CA SER A 203 27.40 -27.11 24.40
C SER A 203 26.98 -25.64 24.44
N SER A 204 27.95 -24.71 24.36
CA SER A 204 27.66 -23.28 24.24
C SER A 204 26.97 -22.93 22.92
N ILE A 205 27.38 -23.54 21.80
CA ILE A 205 26.71 -23.41 20.51
C ILE A 205 25.27 -23.97 20.60
N TYR A 206 25.08 -25.12 21.25
CA TYR A 206 23.75 -25.72 21.47
C TYR A 206 22.80 -24.76 22.18
N THR A 207 23.28 -24.21 23.29
CA THR A 207 22.51 -23.28 24.13
C THR A 207 22.15 -22.02 23.36
N THR A 208 23.02 -21.56 22.47
CA THR A 208 22.77 -20.40 21.61
C THR A 208 21.71 -20.72 20.56
N ASN A 209 21.83 -21.88 19.88
CA ASN A 209 20.86 -22.35 18.90
C ASN A 209 19.46 -22.55 19.52
N GLU A 210 19.35 -23.13 20.71
CA GLU A 210 18.05 -23.31 21.40
C GLU A 210 17.37 -21.97 21.68
N LYS A 211 18.12 -20.98 22.15
CA LYS A 211 17.61 -19.63 22.37
C LYS A 211 17.20 -18.96 21.06
N LEU A 212 17.91 -19.25 19.97
CA LEU A 212 17.62 -18.69 18.66
C LEU A 212 16.34 -19.28 18.07
N THR A 213 16.13 -20.60 18.20
CA THR A 213 14.89 -21.27 17.81
C THR A 213 13.65 -20.62 18.43
N VAL A 214 13.72 -20.21 19.70
CA VAL A 214 12.60 -19.49 20.36
C VAL A 214 12.31 -18.15 19.68
N LEU A 215 13.34 -17.41 19.26
CA LEU A 215 13.18 -16.13 18.56
C LEU A 215 12.72 -16.32 17.11
N GLU A 216 13.19 -17.37 16.42
CA GLU A 216 12.72 -17.77 15.08
C GLU A 216 11.22 -18.08 15.10
N ASP A 217 10.77 -18.85 16.09
CA ASP A 217 9.35 -19.17 16.30
C ASP A 217 8.53 -17.92 16.61
N GLU A 218 9.04 -17.02 17.48
CA GLU A 218 8.37 -15.76 17.79
C GLU A 218 8.27 -14.85 16.56
N PHE A 219 9.32 -14.78 15.75
CA PHE A 219 9.34 -14.02 14.52
C PHE A 219 8.33 -14.58 13.52
N SER A 220 8.33 -15.89 13.31
CA SER A 220 7.40 -16.62 12.43
C SER A 220 5.94 -16.40 12.87
N PHE A 221 5.66 -16.51 14.17
CA PHE A 221 4.34 -16.25 14.72
C PHE A 221 3.91 -14.79 14.50
N THR A 222 4.79 -13.84 14.81
CA THR A 222 4.53 -12.39 14.69
C THR A 222 4.28 -11.97 13.24
N LEU A 223 5.09 -12.46 12.29
CA LEU A 223 4.86 -12.24 10.87
C LEU A 223 3.58 -12.90 10.37
N GLY A 224 3.28 -14.12 10.84
CA GLY A 224 2.05 -14.83 10.49
C GLY A 224 0.79 -14.04 10.90
N GLU A 225 0.75 -13.54 12.14
CA GLU A 225 -0.33 -12.68 12.62
C GLU A 225 -0.39 -11.35 11.87
N GLY A 226 0.76 -10.72 11.63
CA GLY A 226 0.87 -9.50 10.82
C GLY A 226 0.35 -9.68 9.40
N SER A 227 0.62 -10.83 8.78
CA SER A 227 0.15 -11.20 7.44
C SER A 227 -1.36 -11.38 7.38
N ARG A 228 -1.94 -12.16 8.29
CA ARG A 228 -3.40 -12.31 8.39
C ARG A 228 -4.10 -10.98 8.67
N TRP A 229 -3.51 -10.13 9.51
CA TRP A 229 -4.03 -8.79 9.76
C TRP A 229 -3.99 -7.93 8.49
N LEU A 230 -2.85 -7.89 7.79
CA LEU A 230 -2.68 -7.11 6.58
C LEU A 230 -3.64 -7.57 5.47
N GLU A 231 -3.81 -8.87 5.30
CA GLU A 231 -4.77 -9.45 4.35
C GLU A 231 -6.19 -8.94 4.62
N ARG A 232 -6.65 -8.97 5.87
CA ARG A 232 -7.97 -8.43 6.26
C ARG A 232 -8.07 -6.93 5.98
N VAL A 233 -7.02 -6.17 6.23
CA VAL A 233 -6.99 -4.72 5.94
C VAL A 233 -7.08 -4.47 4.44
N VAL A 234 -6.28 -5.18 3.65
CA VAL A 234 -6.28 -5.07 2.18
C VAL A 234 -7.66 -5.40 1.61
N LEU A 235 -8.27 -6.51 2.03
CA LEU A 235 -9.61 -6.89 1.56
C LEU A 235 -10.66 -5.82 1.88
N ARG A 236 -10.62 -5.25 3.10
CA ARG A 236 -11.52 -4.15 3.49
C ARG A 236 -11.28 -2.90 2.65
N VAL A 237 -10.02 -2.51 2.42
CA VAL A 237 -9.67 -1.34 1.62
C VAL A 237 -10.14 -1.52 0.18
N LEU A 238 -9.90 -2.68 -0.43
CA LEU A 238 -10.35 -2.96 -1.80
C LEU A 238 -11.88 -2.94 -1.89
N PHE A 239 -12.58 -3.58 -0.95
CA PHE A 239 -14.04 -3.61 -0.94
C PHE A 239 -14.66 -2.21 -0.77
N VAL A 240 -14.15 -1.41 0.17
CA VAL A 240 -14.61 -0.03 0.38
C VAL A 240 -14.29 0.85 -0.83
N THR A 241 -13.11 0.68 -1.44
CA THR A 241 -12.71 1.43 -2.63
C THR A 241 -13.63 1.11 -3.81
N ALA A 242 -13.88 -0.18 -4.08
CA ALA A 242 -14.78 -0.62 -5.15
C ALA A 242 -16.19 -0.05 -4.95
N ILE A 243 -16.78 -0.20 -3.75
CA ILE A 243 -18.11 0.39 -3.47
C ILE A 243 -18.10 1.90 -3.68
N THR A 244 -17.06 2.60 -3.22
CA THR A 244 -16.97 4.06 -3.34
C THR A 244 -16.89 4.48 -4.80
N VAL A 245 -16.08 3.80 -5.61
CA VAL A 245 -15.93 4.07 -7.05
C VAL A 245 -17.24 3.79 -7.79
N GLU A 246 -17.84 2.62 -7.58
CA GLU A 246 -19.08 2.21 -8.24
C GLU A 246 -20.27 3.12 -7.89
N THR A 247 -20.45 3.42 -6.60
CA THR A 247 -21.53 4.31 -6.15
C THR A 247 -21.32 5.74 -6.65
N THR A 248 -20.09 6.25 -6.60
CA THR A 248 -19.77 7.59 -7.12
C THR A 248 -20.00 7.66 -8.63
N GLY A 249 -19.59 6.63 -9.37
CA GLY A 249 -19.78 6.56 -10.81
C GLY A 249 -21.25 6.50 -11.21
N LEU A 250 -22.02 5.63 -10.55
CA LEU A 250 -23.45 5.53 -10.77
C LEU A 250 -24.17 6.85 -10.46
N LEU A 251 -23.86 7.49 -9.33
CA LEU A 251 -24.45 8.78 -8.95
C LEU A 251 -24.11 9.89 -9.94
N LEU A 252 -22.88 9.92 -10.44
CA LEU A 252 -22.43 10.89 -11.43
C LEU A 252 -23.18 10.71 -12.76
N VAL A 253 -23.31 9.47 -13.24
CA VAL A 253 -24.06 9.13 -14.45
C VAL A 253 -25.54 9.51 -14.31
N ILE A 254 -26.19 9.16 -13.20
CA ILE A 254 -27.60 9.47 -12.95
C ILE A 254 -27.83 11.00 -12.89
N THR A 255 -26.95 11.73 -12.19
CA THR A 255 -27.06 13.19 -12.03
C THR A 255 -26.95 13.91 -13.37
N ILE A 256 -25.97 13.52 -14.19
CA ILE A 256 -25.76 14.15 -15.49
C ILE A 256 -26.86 13.76 -16.48
N THR A 257 -27.22 12.48 -16.56
CA THR A 257 -28.28 11.98 -17.46
C THR A 257 -29.63 12.61 -17.13
N SER A 258 -30.00 12.69 -15.85
CA SER A 258 -31.26 13.35 -15.43
C SER A 258 -31.25 14.87 -15.70
N GLY A 259 -30.08 15.51 -15.65
CA GLY A 259 -29.91 16.91 -16.05
C GLY A 259 -30.11 17.12 -17.55
N ILE A 260 -29.55 16.22 -18.38
CA ILE A 260 -29.70 16.27 -19.84
C ILE A 260 -31.15 16.00 -20.25
N LYS A 261 -31.79 14.96 -19.71
CA LYS A 261 -33.21 14.62 -20.00
C LYS A 261 -34.14 15.80 -19.72
N ARG A 262 -33.96 16.47 -18.57
CA ARG A 262 -34.74 17.67 -18.22
C ARG A 262 -34.52 18.81 -19.21
N GLY A 263 -33.26 19.07 -19.59
CA GLY A 263 -32.95 20.09 -20.59
C GLY A 263 -33.58 19.81 -21.96
N LEU A 264 -33.51 18.55 -22.41
CA LEU A 264 -34.08 18.13 -23.69
C LEU A 264 -35.61 18.24 -23.71
N ASN A 265 -36.30 17.78 -22.66
CA ASN A 265 -37.75 17.83 -22.57
C ASN A 265 -38.30 19.25 -22.63
N GLU A 266 -37.62 20.23 -22.03
CA GLU A 266 -38.01 21.64 -22.10
C GLU A 266 -37.87 22.20 -23.52
N ILE A 267 -36.82 21.81 -24.26
CA ILE A 267 -36.63 22.20 -25.67
C ILE A 267 -37.73 21.61 -26.54
N VAL A 268 -38.04 20.32 -26.36
CA VAL A 268 -39.11 19.63 -27.11
C VAL A 268 -40.47 20.26 -26.83
N ARG A 269 -40.79 20.56 -25.57
CA ARG A 269 -42.03 21.26 -25.21
C ARG A 269 -42.16 22.63 -25.85
N ALA A 270 -41.10 23.43 -25.80
CA ALA A 270 -41.09 24.75 -26.43
C ALA A 270 -41.26 24.63 -27.96
N SER A 271 -40.60 23.66 -28.60
CA SER A 271 -40.76 23.42 -30.03
C SER A 271 -42.20 23.04 -30.41
N ASN A 272 -42.85 22.21 -29.60
CA ASN A 272 -44.25 21.81 -29.83
C ASN A 272 -45.20 23.00 -29.64
N SER A 273 -45.03 23.81 -28.59
CA SER A 273 -45.87 25.01 -28.38
C SER A 273 -45.73 26.04 -29.51
N PHE A 274 -44.55 26.17 -30.10
CA PHE A 274 -44.35 26.99 -31.30
C PHE A 274 -45.02 26.39 -32.54
N SER A 275 -45.02 25.06 -32.68
CA SER A 275 -45.72 24.37 -33.78
C SER A 275 -47.24 24.47 -33.67
N ASP A 276 -47.77 24.56 -32.46
CA ASP A 276 -49.21 24.65 -32.17
C ASP A 276 -49.77 26.10 -32.27
N GLY A 277 -48.93 27.06 -32.69
CA GLY A 277 -49.38 28.42 -33.03
C GLY A 277 -49.36 29.45 -31.89
N GLU A 278 -48.84 29.11 -30.70
CA GLU A 278 -48.67 30.07 -29.60
C GLU A 278 -47.41 30.94 -29.79
N LEU A 279 -47.53 32.00 -30.59
CA LEU A 279 -46.43 32.95 -30.86
C LEU A 279 -46.03 33.84 -29.66
N GLY A 280 -46.72 33.73 -28.52
CA GLY A 280 -46.48 34.48 -27.28
C GLY A 280 -45.73 33.72 -26.19
N ALA A 281 -45.44 32.43 -26.38
CA ALA A 281 -44.80 31.58 -25.36
C ALA A 281 -43.36 32.04 -25.09
N ARG A 282 -43.17 32.82 -24.03
CA ARG A 282 -41.83 33.21 -23.55
C ARG A 282 -41.19 32.03 -22.83
N THR A 283 -40.23 31.39 -23.50
CA THR A 283 -39.38 30.37 -22.88
C THR A 283 -38.65 30.96 -21.67
N LYS A 284 -38.69 30.29 -20.50
CA LYS A 284 -37.73 30.57 -19.43
C LYS A 284 -36.33 30.23 -19.95
N TYR A 285 -35.59 31.25 -20.36
CA TYR A 285 -34.21 31.14 -20.82
C TYR A 285 -33.34 30.68 -19.65
N TYR A 286 -33.07 29.38 -19.57
CA TYR A 286 -31.98 28.87 -18.75
C TYR A 286 -30.70 28.95 -19.59
N PRO A 287 -29.66 29.68 -19.14
CA PRO A 287 -28.45 29.98 -19.94
C PRO A 287 -27.54 28.76 -20.21
N THR A 288 -28.08 27.55 -20.08
CA THR A 288 -27.37 26.27 -20.15
C THR A 288 -27.24 25.71 -21.56
N MET A 289 -27.79 26.41 -22.56
CA MET A 289 -27.79 26.00 -23.97
C MET A 289 -27.11 27.05 -24.85
N LYS A 290 -25.78 27.16 -24.75
CA LYS A 290 -24.98 27.63 -25.89
C LYS A 290 -24.68 26.42 -26.76
N LEU A 291 -25.56 26.14 -27.72
CA LEU A 291 -25.12 25.48 -28.94
C LEU A 291 -24.16 26.45 -29.62
N ALA A 292 -22.96 25.97 -29.96
CA ALA A 292 -22.01 26.74 -30.74
C ALA A 292 -22.58 26.91 -32.16
N SER A 293 -23.45 27.90 -32.35
CA SER A 293 -23.76 28.46 -33.65
C SER A 293 -23.18 29.87 -33.73
N SER A 294 -22.23 30.04 -34.63
CA SER A 294 -21.71 31.34 -35.05
C SER A 294 -22.86 32.31 -35.38
N PRO A 295 -22.81 33.59 -34.97
CA PRO A 295 -23.88 34.56 -35.21
C PRO A 295 -24.14 34.91 -36.68
N ASP A 296 -23.29 34.48 -37.63
CA ASP A 296 -23.25 35.08 -38.97
C ASP A 296 -24.14 34.44 -40.04
N ARG A 297 -25.03 33.50 -39.71
CA ARG A 297 -25.84 32.79 -40.74
C ARG A 297 -27.36 32.93 -40.70
N LEU A 298 -27.93 33.69 -39.76
CA LEU A 298 -29.39 33.87 -39.69
C LEU A 298 -29.93 35.14 -40.35
N THR A 299 -29.08 36.00 -40.91
CA THR A 299 -29.50 37.23 -41.61
C THR A 299 -29.82 37.05 -43.10
N ARG A 300 -29.65 35.85 -43.68
CA ARG A 300 -29.75 35.66 -45.15
C ARG A 300 -31.13 35.21 -45.67
N TRP A 301 -32.12 34.93 -44.81
CA TRP A 301 -33.45 34.43 -45.24
C TRP A 301 -34.58 35.48 -45.26
N ARG A 302 -34.27 36.80 -45.20
CA ARG A 302 -35.27 37.88 -45.25
C ARG A 302 -35.48 38.55 -46.60
N MET A 303 -35.00 37.96 -47.71
CA MET A 303 -35.04 38.62 -49.02
C MET A 303 -35.54 37.70 -50.15
N PHE A 304 -36.65 36.99 -49.96
CA PHE A 304 -37.39 36.38 -51.07
C PHE A 304 -38.88 36.29 -50.73
N CYS A 305 -39.57 37.42 -50.79
CA CYS A 305 -41.03 37.51 -50.87
C CYS A 305 -41.43 38.96 -51.26
N ARG A 306 -41.34 39.29 -52.55
CA ARG A 306 -42.17 40.31 -53.23
C ARG A 306 -41.99 40.24 -54.76
N CYS A 307 -43.13 40.33 -55.44
CA CYS A 307 -43.40 40.51 -56.87
C CYS A 307 -43.44 39.24 -57.74
N GLY A 308 -44.66 39.00 -58.25
CA GLY A 308 -45.09 37.89 -59.10
C GLY A 308 -46.56 37.62 -58.84
#